data_AF-A0A1X1YBN8-F1
#
_entry.id   AF-A0A1X1YBN8-F1
#
_cell.length_a   1.000
_cell.length_b   1.000
_cell.length_c   1.000
_cell.angle_alpha   90.00
_cell.angle_beta   90.00
_cell.angle_gamma   90.00
#
_symmetry.space_group_name_H-M   'P 1'
#
loop_
_entity.id
_entity.type
_entity.pdbx_description
1 polymer ?
#
loop_
_entity_poly.entity_id
_entity_poly.type
_entity_poly.pdbx_seq_one_letter_code
_entity_poly.pdbx_strand_id
1 'polypeptide(L)'
;MNSISWQIHQIPHRVLADALPQLRPFDAHQELRRAFAAWTAGAGQNFDSWQDAWNTWTHATPGHPGVVELQTLCPDCHGRLFTTRLGVPGMCTSFMGRRTRHVRTIALWQHPPENAVP
;
A
#
# COMPACT_ATOMS: atom_id res chain seq x y z
N MET A 1 16.84 -7.25 -16.31
CA MET A 1 15.48 -7.67 -15.92
C MET A 1 14.94 -6.67 -14.90
N ASN A 2 13.88 -5.92 -15.23
CA ASN A 2 13.25 -5.01 -14.28
C ASN A 2 12.46 -5.85 -13.26
N SER A 3 12.97 -5.95 -12.03
CA SER A 3 12.30 -6.66 -10.94
C SER A 3 10.91 -6.07 -10.68
N ILE A 4 9.91 -6.92 -10.39
CA ILE A 4 8.55 -6.51 -10.02
C ILE A 4 8.58 -5.51 -8.86
N SER A 5 9.50 -5.68 -7.90
CA SER A 5 9.70 -4.74 -6.79
C SER A 5 9.95 -3.31 -7.26
N TRP A 6 10.66 -3.12 -8.39
CA TRP A 6 10.88 -1.81 -8.97
C TRP A 6 9.65 -1.29 -9.73
N GLN A 7 8.96 -2.17 -10.47
CA GLN A 7 7.73 -1.82 -11.20
C GLN A 7 6.64 -1.29 -10.25
N ILE A 8 6.57 -1.78 -9.01
CA ILE A 8 5.63 -1.32 -7.99
C ILE A 8 5.72 0.19 -7.75
N HIS A 9 6.93 0.76 -7.80
CA HIS A 9 7.13 2.20 -7.64
C HIS A 9 6.67 3.03 -8.86
N GLN A 10 6.36 2.38 -9.97
CA GLN A 10 5.87 3.02 -11.19
C GLN A 10 4.36 2.92 -11.36
N ILE A 11 3.66 2.08 -10.58
CA ILE A 11 2.20 1.91 -10.68
C ILE A 11 1.52 3.26 -10.43
N PRO A 12 0.69 3.79 -11.35
CA PRO A 12 0.05 5.09 -11.16
C PRO A 12 -0.73 5.16 -9.84
N HIS A 13 -0.65 6.30 -9.13
CA HIS A 13 -1.30 6.48 -7.83
C HIS A 13 -2.81 6.13 -7.87
N ARG A 14 -3.51 6.54 -8.94
CA ARG A 14 -4.93 6.23 -9.13
C ARG A 14 -5.21 4.72 -9.12
N VAL A 15 -4.34 3.91 -9.73
CA VAL A 15 -4.53 2.46 -9.83
C VAL A 15 -4.46 1.83 -8.43
N LEU A 16 -3.48 2.23 -7.61
CA LEU A 16 -3.37 1.75 -6.23
C LEU A 16 -4.52 2.25 -5.34
N ALA A 17 -4.96 3.49 -5.54
CA ALA A 17 -6.07 4.07 -4.79
C ALA A 17 -7.40 3.37 -5.11
N ASP A 18 -7.63 3.03 -6.38
CA ASP A 18 -8.83 2.32 -6.82
C ASP A 18 -8.82 0.86 -6.39
N ALA A 19 -7.64 0.25 -6.23
CA ALA A 19 -7.49 -1.07 -5.65
C ALA A 19 -7.85 -1.13 -4.14
N LEU A 20 -7.94 0.01 -3.45
CA LEU A 20 -8.19 0.13 -2.02
C LEU A 20 -9.35 1.11 -1.71
N PRO A 21 -10.59 0.78 -2.10
CA PRO A 21 -11.71 1.73 -2.11
C PRO A 21 -12.07 2.26 -0.71
N GLN A 22 -11.77 1.51 0.35
CA GLN A 22 -12.09 1.89 1.73
C GLN A 22 -11.02 2.77 2.39
N LEU A 23 -9.87 2.97 1.74
CA LEU A 23 -8.78 3.78 2.26
C LEU A 23 -8.85 5.20 1.66
N ARG A 24 -9.89 5.96 2.01
CA ARG A 24 -10.11 7.34 1.56
C ARG A 24 -10.14 8.31 2.77
N PRO A 25 -9.38 9.43 2.74
CA PRO A 25 -8.37 9.78 1.75
C PRO A 25 -7.20 8.78 1.71
N PHE A 26 -6.64 8.57 0.52
CA PHE A 26 -5.60 7.55 0.28
C PHE A 26 -4.21 8.11 0.61
N ASP A 27 -3.97 8.36 1.88
CA ASP A 27 -2.73 9.03 2.34
C ASP A 27 -1.57 8.05 2.59
N ALA A 28 -1.85 6.74 2.58
CA ALA A 28 -0.88 5.67 2.86
C ALA A 28 -0.17 5.11 1.62
N HIS A 29 -0.13 5.86 0.51
CA HIS A 29 0.37 5.36 -0.76
C HIS A 29 1.87 4.96 -0.72
N GLN A 30 2.69 5.68 0.05
CA GLN A 30 4.11 5.36 0.19
C GLN A 30 4.29 4.09 1.00
N GLU A 31 3.54 3.95 2.09
CA GLU A 31 3.54 2.78 2.96
C GLU A 31 3.05 1.55 2.22
N LEU A 32 1.97 1.67 1.43
CA LEU A 32 1.50 0.59 0.56
C LEU A 32 2.58 0.13 -0.40
N ARG A 33 3.19 1.07 -1.15
CA ARG A 33 4.23 0.72 -2.13
C ARG A 33 5.43 0.07 -1.48
N ARG A 34 5.87 0.57 -0.32
CA ARG A 34 7.00 0.00 0.44
C ARG A 34 6.66 -1.40 0.95
N ALA A 35 5.49 -1.58 1.57
CA ALA A 35 5.04 -2.87 2.07
C ALA A 35 4.92 -3.88 0.92
N PHE A 36 4.35 -3.47 -0.20
CA PHE A 36 4.19 -4.32 -1.37
C PHE A 36 5.54 -4.72 -1.96
N ALA A 37 6.43 -3.75 -2.23
CA ALA A 37 7.75 -4.03 -2.80
C ALA A 37 8.62 -4.91 -1.88
N ALA A 38 8.56 -4.68 -0.56
CA ALA A 38 9.24 -5.50 0.43
C ALA A 38 8.69 -6.93 0.46
N TRP A 39 7.36 -7.10 0.43
CA TRP A 39 6.74 -8.42 0.35
C TRP A 39 7.15 -9.15 -0.93
N THR A 40 7.08 -8.49 -2.09
CA THR A 40 7.47 -9.09 -3.37
C THR A 40 8.94 -9.51 -3.38
N ALA A 41 9.83 -8.69 -2.81
CA ALA A 41 11.26 -9.02 -2.71
C ALA A 41 11.52 -10.24 -1.82
N GLY A 42 10.66 -10.50 -0.82
CA GLY A 42 10.76 -11.62 0.12
C GLY A 42 9.95 -12.86 -0.25
N ALA A 43 9.10 -12.80 -1.29
CA ALA A 43 8.14 -13.86 -1.60
C ALA A 43 8.79 -15.17 -2.10
N GLY A 44 10.06 -15.14 -2.51
CA GLY A 44 10.80 -16.33 -2.97
C GLY A 44 10.28 -16.96 -4.27
N GLN A 45 9.28 -16.34 -4.91
CA GLN A 45 8.71 -16.74 -6.20
C GLN A 45 8.84 -15.60 -7.21
N ASN A 46 8.89 -15.96 -8.49
CA ASN A 46 8.81 -14.99 -9.58
C ASN A 46 7.33 -14.72 -9.89
N PHE A 47 7.02 -13.47 -10.23
CA PHE A 47 5.70 -13.07 -10.69
C PHE A 47 5.82 -12.54 -12.12
N ASP A 48 4.85 -12.89 -12.96
CA ASP A 48 4.82 -12.44 -14.36
C ASP A 48 4.39 -10.99 -14.49
N SER A 49 3.67 -10.46 -13.48
CA SER A 49 3.20 -9.09 -13.45
C SER A 49 3.03 -8.57 -12.02
N TRP A 50 2.97 -7.24 -11.86
CA TRP A 50 2.66 -6.65 -10.55
C TRP A 50 1.23 -6.97 -10.11
N GLN A 51 0.29 -7.20 -11.04
CA GLN A 51 -1.07 -7.60 -10.70
C GLN A 51 -1.12 -8.99 -10.08
N ASP A 52 -0.35 -9.92 -10.62
CA ASP A 52 -0.22 -11.26 -10.05
C ASP A 52 0.41 -11.22 -8.64
N ALA A 53 1.49 -10.43 -8.48
CA ALA A 53 2.09 -10.17 -7.18
C ALA A 53 1.09 -9.53 -6.20
N TRP A 54 0.28 -8.58 -6.67
CA TRP A 54 -0.75 -7.93 -5.87
C TRP A 54 -1.80 -8.94 -5.41
N ASN A 55 -2.41 -9.66 -6.35
CA ASN A 55 -3.47 -10.62 -6.04
C ASN A 55 -3.00 -11.72 -5.08
N THR A 56 -1.74 -12.17 -5.25
CA THR A 56 -1.12 -13.13 -4.34
C THR A 56 -0.89 -12.52 -2.95
N TRP A 57 -0.33 -11.32 -2.88
CA TRP A 57 -0.08 -10.63 -1.61
C TRP A 57 -1.36 -10.37 -0.81
N THR A 58 -2.40 -9.91 -1.50
CA THR A 58 -3.66 -9.52 -0.86
C THR A 58 -4.65 -10.68 -0.74
N HIS A 59 -4.34 -11.84 -1.31
CA HIS A 59 -5.28 -12.95 -1.49
C HIS A 59 -6.57 -12.56 -2.23
N ALA A 60 -6.49 -11.59 -3.15
CA ALA A 60 -7.65 -11.19 -3.94
C ALA A 60 -7.86 -12.16 -5.10
N THR A 61 -9.13 -12.50 -5.36
CA THR A 61 -9.53 -13.37 -6.49
C THR A 61 -10.61 -12.67 -7.31
N PRO A 62 -10.88 -13.11 -8.56
CA PRO A 62 -11.93 -12.50 -9.39
C PRO A 62 -13.31 -12.47 -8.72
N GLY A 63 -13.60 -13.42 -7.83
CA GLY A 63 -14.90 -13.52 -7.13
C GLY A 63 -14.89 -12.97 -5.70
N HIS A 64 -13.72 -12.74 -5.09
CA HIS A 64 -13.62 -12.33 -3.69
C HIS A 64 -12.54 -11.27 -3.49
N PRO A 65 -12.88 -10.13 -2.87
CA PRO A 65 -11.88 -9.15 -2.50
C PRO A 65 -10.90 -9.73 -1.48
N GLY A 66 -9.65 -9.31 -1.60
CA GLY A 66 -8.58 -9.60 -0.67
C GLY A 66 -8.53 -8.60 0.49
N VAL A 67 -7.46 -8.70 1.27
CA VAL A 67 -7.19 -7.82 2.41
C VAL A 67 -5.73 -7.39 2.40
N VAL A 68 -5.50 -6.14 2.77
CA VAL A 68 -4.18 -5.58 2.99
C VAL A 68 -4.09 -5.05 4.42
N GLU A 69 -2.99 -5.41 5.09
CA GLU A 69 -2.63 -4.88 6.40
C GLU A 69 -1.40 -3.98 6.25
N LEU A 70 -1.54 -2.72 6.66
CA LEU A 70 -0.50 -1.71 6.54
C LEU A 70 -0.22 -1.08 7.88
N GLN A 71 1.06 -0.86 8.14
CA GLN A 71 1.49 0.07 9.16
C GLN A 71 1.66 1.45 8.51
N THR A 72 0.72 2.34 8.77
CA THR A 72 0.68 3.70 8.23
C THR A 72 1.32 4.69 9.19
N LEU A 73 2.06 5.68 8.69
CA LEU A 73 2.53 6.79 9.51
C LEU A 73 1.37 7.76 9.78
N CYS A 74 1.49 8.51 10.87
CA CYS A 74 0.54 9.59 11.12
C CYS A 74 0.61 10.62 9.99
N PRO A 75 -0.51 10.97 9.32
CA PRO A 75 -0.50 11.90 8.20
C PRO A 75 -0.10 13.33 8.61
N ASP A 76 -0.31 13.69 9.88
CA ASP A 76 -0.01 15.04 10.38
C ASP A 76 1.42 15.25 10.86
N CYS A 77 2.09 14.20 11.34
CA CYS A 77 3.44 14.30 11.91
C CYS A 77 4.46 13.40 11.22
N HIS A 78 4.05 12.53 10.29
CA HIS A 78 4.89 11.56 9.59
C HIS A 78 5.83 10.77 10.52
N GLY A 79 5.34 10.44 11.73
CA GLY A 79 6.09 9.69 12.74
C GLY A 79 7.02 10.51 13.64
N ARG A 80 7.09 11.84 13.48
CA ARG A 80 7.99 12.73 14.25
C ARG A 80 7.50 13.07 15.66
N LEU A 81 6.32 12.59 16.08
CA LEU A 81 5.64 12.87 17.36
C LEU A 81 5.26 14.33 17.65
N PHE A 82 5.86 15.28 16.94
CA PHE A 82 5.52 16.69 16.97
C PHE A 82 5.05 17.13 15.59
N THR A 83 4.09 18.05 15.56
CA THR A 83 3.60 18.68 14.34
C THR A 83 3.54 20.19 14.55
N THR A 84 3.66 20.95 13.47
CA THR A 84 3.59 22.41 13.50
C THR A 84 2.24 22.84 12.93
N ARG A 85 1.16 22.59 13.67
CA ARG A 85 -0.16 23.08 13.27
C ARG A 85 -0.24 24.57 13.57
N LEU A 86 -0.62 25.36 12.57
CA LEU A 86 -0.79 26.82 12.68
C LEU A 86 0.49 27.57 13.13
N GLY A 87 1.68 27.04 12.81
CA GLY A 87 2.95 27.67 13.17
C GLY A 87 3.43 27.43 14.61
N VAL A 88 2.68 26.69 15.42
CA VAL A 88 3.06 26.35 16.80
C VAL A 88 3.48 24.87 16.89
N PRO A 89 4.69 24.56 17.37
CA PRO A 89 5.09 23.18 17.66
C PRO A 89 4.21 22.59 18.77
N GLY A 90 3.53 21.49 18.48
CA GLY A 90 2.69 20.77 19.44
C GLY A 90 2.85 19.26 19.31
N MET A 91 2.48 18.54 20.38
CA MET A 91 2.43 17.09 20.34
C MET A 91 1.38 16.63 19.33
N CYS A 92 1.72 15.64 18.50
CA CYS A 92 0.77 15.09 17.56
C CYS A 92 -0.31 14.27 18.29
N THR A 93 -1.53 14.79 18.29
CA THR A 93 -2.69 14.14 18.91
C THR A 93 -3.49 13.26 17.95
N SER A 94 -3.27 13.35 16.64
CA SER A 94 -4.08 12.65 15.63
C SER A 94 -4.07 11.13 15.82
N PHE A 95 -2.93 10.56 16.21
CA PHE A 95 -2.77 9.14 16.54
C PHE A 95 -2.61 8.92 18.06
N MET A 96 -3.09 9.86 18.89
CA MET A 96 -2.95 9.83 20.36
C MET A 96 -1.50 9.61 20.81
N GLY A 97 -0.53 10.29 20.18
CA GLY A 97 0.89 10.15 20.48
C GLY A 97 1.58 8.91 19.87
N ARG A 98 0.90 8.09 19.07
CA ARG A 98 1.53 6.98 18.34
C ARG A 98 2.14 7.45 17.02
N ARG A 99 3.31 6.88 16.66
CA ARG A 99 4.00 7.19 15.39
C ARG A 99 3.32 6.55 14.18
N THR A 100 2.76 5.36 14.39
CA THR A 100 2.15 4.54 13.37
C THR A 100 0.79 4.00 13.81
N ARG A 101 -0.03 3.62 12.84
CA ARG A 101 -1.30 2.91 13.05
C ARG A 101 -1.40 1.75 12.09
N HIS A 102 -1.89 0.62 12.60
CA HIS A 102 -2.24 -0.52 11.77
C HIS A 102 -3.59 -0.26 11.12
N VAL A 103 -3.63 -0.37 9.80
CA VAL A 103 -4.83 -0.25 8.99
C VAL A 103 -5.02 -1.54 8.24
N ARG A 104 -6.20 -2.13 8.40
CA ARG A 104 -6.66 -3.28 7.64
C ARG A 104 -7.73 -2.80 6.68
N THR A 105 -7.58 -3.08 5.40
CA THR A 105 -8.48 -2.57 4.36
C THR A 105 -8.73 -3.62 3.29
N ILE A 106 -9.86 -3.49 2.60
CA ILE A 106 -10.21 -4.34 1.48
C ILE A 106 -9.33 -4.01 0.27
N ALA A 107 -8.80 -5.05 -0.37
CA ALA A 107 -8.04 -4.98 -1.61
C ALA A 107 -8.79 -5.63 -2.77
N LEU A 108 -9.00 -4.89 -3.84
CA LEU A 108 -9.66 -5.39 -5.04
C LEU A 108 -8.70 -6.16 -5.92
N TRP A 109 -9.23 -7.19 -6.57
CA TRP A 109 -8.52 -7.97 -7.56
C TRP A 109 -8.09 -7.11 -8.75
N GLN A 110 -6.87 -7.34 -9.24
CA GLN A 110 -6.29 -6.63 -10.38
C GLN A 110 -6.18 -7.58 -11.56
N HIS A 111 -6.72 -7.17 -12.71
CA HIS A 111 -6.64 -7.95 -13.93
C HIS A 111 -5.17 -8.07 -14.40
N PRO A 112 -4.62 -9.28 -14.54
CA PRO A 112 -3.35 -9.48 -15.20
C PRO A 112 -3.40 -8.92 -16.63
N PRO A 113 -2.28 -8.43 -17.17
CA PRO A 113 -2.25 -7.96 -18.56
C PRO A 113 -2.64 -9.12 -19.51
N GLU A 114 -3.44 -8.84 -20.55
CA GLU A 114 -3.95 -9.84 -21.51
C GLU A 114 -2.86 -10.67 -22.21
N ASN A 115 -1.60 -10.21 -22.17
CA ASN A 115 -0.44 -10.89 -22.74
C ASN A 115 0.29 -11.83 -21.76
N ALA A 116 -0.19 -12.01 -20.53
CA ALA A 116 0.31 -13.02 -19.61
C ALA A 116 -0.29 -14.38 -19.99
N VAL A 117 0.21 -14.95 -21.09
CA VAL A 117 -0.09 -16.34 -21.47
C VAL A 117 0.92 -17.24 -20.71
N PRO A 118 0.46 -18.34 -20.08
CA PRO A 118 1.34 -19.31 -19.41
C PRO A 118 2.30 -20.03 -20.36
#